data_AF-A0A653E2P8-F1
#
_entry.id   AF-A0A653E2P8-F1
#
_cell.length_a   1.000
_cell.length_b   1.000
_cell.length_c   1.000
_cell.angle_alpha   90.00
_cell.angle_beta   90.00
_cell.angle_gamma   90.00
#
_symmetry.space_group_name_H-M   'P 1'
#
loop_
_entity.id
_entity.type
_entity.pdbx_description
1 polymer ?
#
loop_
_entity_poly.entity_id
_entity_poly.type
_entity_poly.pdbx_seq_one_letter_code
_entity_poly.pdbx_strand_id
1 'polypeptide(L)'
;MTIINTHDGSQILASFLDSQVNLLVENVSLISQSSQSRISDLFAIYSAIIEDAISIRLLCENGRTNQAYIISRALIERVTNFCFLQLCTDAEFSDYLDYSLNKAGRSLDQSIEVNGKVKARIALNGGDFDLPDEIRVAIAKFTSERGREKTRWTNISVPERAALIEAKLGSTGLFMSLLAIYANASEALHGTIYGAVFHLGAYEAKPPHDQESLDCHFHQTLSTLYLMAGASIDTLFGLLASLGNESIDAAAHTSKNSFKEAAIATGLAVVKEN
;
A
#
# COMPACT_ATOMS: atom_id res chain seq x y z
N MET A 1 5.32 26.01 14.97
CA MET A 1 6.56 25.77 14.19
C MET A 1 6.50 24.34 13.70
N THR A 2 6.67 24.10 12.40
CA THR A 2 6.64 22.73 11.86
C THR A 2 7.96 22.04 12.16
N ILE A 3 7.92 20.86 12.78
CA ILE A 3 9.11 20.15 13.29
C ILE A 3 9.36 18.80 12.60
N ILE A 4 8.73 18.54 11.45
CA ILE A 4 8.80 17.26 10.74
C ILE A 4 10.22 16.86 10.29
N ASN A 5 11.15 17.80 10.24
CA ASN A 5 12.55 17.59 9.88
C ASN A 5 13.47 17.39 11.11
N THR A 6 12.91 17.24 12.31
CA THR A 6 13.67 16.97 13.53
C THR A 6 13.46 15.53 14.01
N HIS A 7 14.37 15.08 14.89
CA HIS A 7 14.22 13.79 15.56
C HIS A 7 12.85 13.67 16.24
N ASP A 8 12.49 14.65 17.07
CA ASP A 8 11.22 14.67 17.80
C ASP A 8 10.00 14.61 16.87
N GLY A 9 10.00 15.36 15.78
CA GLY A 9 8.91 15.31 14.80
C GLY A 9 8.77 13.93 14.15
N SER A 10 9.90 13.31 13.79
CA SER A 10 9.89 11.96 13.25
C SER A 10 9.42 10.90 14.26
N GLN A 11 9.72 11.07 15.56
CA GLN A 11 9.26 10.17 16.62
C GLN A 11 7.75 10.29 16.87
N ILE A 12 7.20 11.50 16.86
CA ILE A 12 5.74 11.71 16.97
C ILE A 12 5.01 10.97 15.84
N LEU A 13 5.51 11.07 14.60
CA LEU A 13 4.89 10.40 13.47
C LEU A 13 5.14 8.88 13.48
N ALA A 14 6.27 8.43 14.03
CA ALA A 14 6.52 7.02 14.28
C ALA A 14 5.46 6.44 15.24
N SER A 15 5.19 7.11 16.36
CA SER A 15 4.14 6.72 17.31
C SER A 15 2.74 6.75 16.71
N PHE A 16 2.46 7.71 15.81
CA PHE A 16 1.22 7.70 15.04
C PHE A 16 1.07 6.43 14.20
N LEU A 17 2.09 6.05 13.42
CA LEU A 17 2.06 4.81 12.64
C LEU A 17 1.97 3.58 13.55
N ASP A 18 2.64 3.55 14.70
CA ASP A 18 2.53 2.46 15.68
C ASP A 18 1.08 2.30 16.17
N SER A 19 0.38 3.40 16.43
CA SER A 19 -1.04 3.38 16.77
C SER A 19 -1.89 2.81 15.62
N GLN A 20 -1.59 3.16 14.36
CA GLN A 20 -2.31 2.59 13.21
C GLN A 20 -2.07 1.08 13.06
N VAL A 21 -0.84 0.62 13.27
CA VAL A 21 -0.50 -0.81 13.27
C VAL A 21 -1.27 -1.56 14.35
N ASN A 22 -1.30 -1.02 15.58
CA ASN A 22 -2.02 -1.65 16.68
C ASN A 22 -3.52 -1.76 16.37
N LEU A 23 -4.13 -0.69 15.85
CA LEU A 23 -5.53 -0.73 15.42
C LEU A 23 -5.74 -1.81 14.35
N LEU A 24 -4.84 -1.95 13.37
CA LEU A 24 -5.01 -2.98 12.36
C LEU A 24 -4.99 -4.39 12.98
N VAL A 25 -4.03 -4.65 13.87
CA VAL A 25 -3.86 -5.95 14.54
C VAL A 25 -5.04 -6.28 15.44
N GLU A 26 -5.51 -5.33 16.25
CA GLU A 26 -6.64 -5.52 17.17
C GLU A 26 -7.95 -5.84 16.45
N ASN A 27 -8.11 -5.36 15.21
CA ASN A 27 -9.34 -5.52 14.43
C ASN A 27 -9.31 -6.72 13.45
N VAL A 28 -8.26 -7.56 13.48
CA VAL A 28 -8.11 -8.75 12.59
C VAL A 28 -9.32 -9.69 12.62
N SER A 29 -9.85 -9.98 13.82
CA SER A 29 -11.01 -10.87 13.97
C SER A 29 -12.27 -10.27 13.33
N LEU A 30 -12.47 -8.96 13.46
CA LEU A 30 -13.61 -8.25 12.89
C LEU A 30 -13.58 -8.24 11.36
N ILE A 31 -12.39 -8.18 10.76
CA ILE A 31 -12.22 -8.28 9.30
C ILE A 31 -12.47 -9.72 8.83
N SER A 32 -11.76 -10.69 9.41
CA SER A 32 -11.83 -12.10 8.98
C SER A 32 -13.22 -12.73 9.20
N GLN A 33 -13.96 -12.28 10.20
CA GLN A 33 -15.31 -12.79 10.54
C GLN A 33 -16.42 -11.83 10.11
N SER A 34 -16.12 -10.85 9.26
CA SER A 34 -17.13 -9.88 8.81
C SER A 34 -18.28 -10.58 8.09
N SER A 35 -19.51 -10.17 8.43
CA SER A 35 -20.73 -10.60 7.73
C SER A 35 -20.84 -10.02 6.31
N GLN A 36 -20.04 -8.99 5.99
CA GLN A 36 -19.92 -8.48 4.62
C GLN A 36 -18.85 -9.30 3.89
N SER A 37 -19.29 -10.11 2.91
CA SER A 37 -18.41 -11.06 2.20
C SER A 37 -17.16 -10.41 1.63
N ARG A 38 -17.29 -9.25 0.97
CA ARG A 38 -16.13 -8.56 0.38
C ARG A 38 -15.07 -8.13 1.39
N ILE A 39 -15.43 -7.89 2.65
CA ILE A 39 -14.47 -7.53 3.70
C ILE A 39 -13.69 -8.79 4.12
N SER A 40 -14.40 -9.88 4.40
CA SER A 40 -13.79 -11.14 4.85
C SER A 40 -13.01 -11.84 3.72
N ASP A 41 -13.49 -11.79 2.48
CA ASP A 41 -12.81 -12.32 1.29
C ASP A 41 -11.45 -11.63 1.03
N LEU A 42 -11.29 -10.37 1.46
CA LEU A 42 -10.05 -9.60 1.33
C LEU A 42 -9.17 -9.66 2.59
N PHE A 43 -9.45 -10.55 3.54
CA PHE A 43 -8.66 -10.68 4.76
C PHE A 43 -7.16 -10.87 4.47
N ALA A 44 -6.79 -11.64 3.45
CA ALA A 44 -5.39 -11.83 3.08
C ALA A 44 -4.68 -10.53 2.67
N ILE A 45 -5.41 -9.59 2.04
CA ILE A 45 -4.89 -8.26 1.70
C ILE A 45 -4.76 -7.39 2.94
N TYR A 46 -5.73 -7.47 3.85
CA TYR A 46 -5.66 -6.80 5.14
C TYR A 46 -4.44 -7.26 5.98
N SER A 47 -4.17 -8.58 6.02
CA SER A 47 -2.96 -9.12 6.66
C SER A 47 -1.68 -8.59 6.00
N ALA A 48 -1.64 -8.52 4.67
CA ALA A 48 -0.48 -7.96 3.96
C ALA A 48 -0.27 -6.46 4.22
N ILE A 49 -1.33 -5.69 4.47
CA ILE A 49 -1.27 -4.28 4.89
C ILE A 49 -0.60 -4.16 6.27
N ILE A 50 -0.92 -5.06 7.21
CA ILE A 50 -0.27 -5.11 8.53
C ILE A 50 1.23 -5.36 8.37
N GLU A 51 1.61 -6.36 7.59
CA GLU A 51 3.02 -6.72 7.34
C GLU A 51 3.81 -5.55 6.73
N ASP A 52 3.23 -4.85 5.74
CA ASP A 52 3.88 -3.68 5.15
C ASP A 52 4.05 -2.55 6.16
N ALA A 53 3.03 -2.25 6.97
CA ALA A 53 3.08 -1.17 7.96
C ALA A 53 4.15 -1.44 9.04
N ILE A 54 4.22 -2.67 9.54
CA ILE A 54 5.28 -3.11 10.47
C ILE A 54 6.64 -3.02 9.79
N SER A 55 6.77 -3.50 8.56
CA SER A 55 8.02 -3.48 7.80
C SER A 55 8.53 -2.05 7.57
N ILE A 56 7.65 -1.10 7.26
CA ILE A 56 8.01 0.32 7.14
C ILE A 56 8.60 0.84 8.45
N ARG A 57 7.96 0.55 9.60
CA ARG A 57 8.49 0.97 10.91
C ARG A 57 9.88 0.42 11.18
N LEU A 58 10.08 -0.89 10.97
CA LEU A 58 11.36 -1.56 11.20
C LEU A 58 12.46 -1.04 10.26
N LEU A 59 12.16 -0.87 8.98
CA LEU A 59 13.12 -0.38 7.99
C LEU A 59 13.54 1.07 8.29
N CYS A 60 12.58 1.93 8.62
CA CYS A 60 12.83 3.31 8.98
C CYS A 60 13.66 3.44 10.27
N GLU A 61 13.37 2.67 11.31
CA GLU A 61 14.15 2.64 12.55
C GLU A 61 15.62 2.26 12.31
N ASN A 62 15.88 1.40 11.33
CA ASN A 62 17.21 0.96 10.94
C ASN A 62 17.85 1.82 9.83
N GLY A 63 17.26 2.97 9.51
CA GLY A 63 17.78 3.89 8.48
C GLY A 63 17.77 3.32 7.06
N ARG A 64 16.95 2.31 6.78
CA ARG A 64 16.80 1.68 5.45
C ARG A 64 15.71 2.38 4.63
N THR A 65 15.77 3.71 4.56
CA THR A 65 14.68 4.55 4.01
C THR A 65 14.41 4.26 2.54
N ASN A 66 15.41 3.94 1.73
CA ASN A 66 15.21 3.53 0.34
C ASN A 66 14.29 2.31 0.19
N GLN A 67 14.50 1.29 1.04
CA GLN A 67 13.66 0.09 1.06
C GLN A 67 12.30 0.40 1.67
N ALA A 68 12.25 1.27 2.69
CA ALA A 68 10.98 1.71 3.26
C ALA A 68 10.07 2.37 2.22
N TYR A 69 10.60 3.18 1.29
CA TYR A 69 9.81 3.72 0.16
C TYR A 69 9.17 2.63 -0.70
N ILE A 70 9.92 1.56 -1.01
CA ILE A 70 9.42 0.45 -1.82
C ILE A 70 8.25 -0.23 -1.11
N ILE A 71 8.37 -0.50 0.20
CA ILE A 71 7.30 -1.08 0.99
C ILE A 71 6.13 -0.10 1.18
N SER A 72 6.39 1.20 1.37
CA SER A 72 5.33 2.21 1.44
C SER A 72 4.51 2.28 0.16
N ARG A 73 5.12 2.10 -1.03
CA ARG A 73 4.37 1.98 -2.28
C ARG A 73 3.48 0.75 -2.28
N ALA A 74 3.98 -0.40 -1.83
CA ALA A 74 3.19 -1.63 -1.69
C ALA A 74 2.01 -1.44 -0.74
N LEU A 75 2.23 -0.80 0.43
CA LEU A 75 1.19 -0.47 1.39
C LEU A 75 0.09 0.38 0.75
N ILE A 76 0.45 1.49 0.10
CA ILE A 76 -0.54 2.40 -0.50
C ILE A 76 -1.33 1.69 -1.60
N GLU A 77 -0.67 0.88 -2.45
CA GLU A 77 -1.33 0.05 -3.47
C GLU A 77 -2.34 -0.91 -2.81
N ARG A 78 -1.94 -1.63 -1.77
CA ARG A 78 -2.79 -2.62 -1.08
C ARG A 78 -3.95 -1.96 -0.34
N VAL A 79 -3.71 -0.87 0.39
CA VAL A 79 -4.76 -0.08 1.03
C VAL A 79 -5.75 0.44 -0.01
N THR A 80 -5.27 1.02 -1.10
CA THR A 80 -6.12 1.53 -2.19
C THR A 80 -6.94 0.40 -2.79
N ASN A 81 -6.34 -0.77 -3.02
CA ASN A 81 -7.04 -1.93 -3.58
C ASN A 81 -8.08 -2.49 -2.62
N PHE A 82 -7.73 -2.68 -1.35
CA PHE A 82 -8.66 -3.13 -0.32
C PHE A 82 -9.89 -2.24 -0.27
N CYS A 83 -9.67 -0.92 -0.27
CA CYS A 83 -10.72 0.09 -0.24
C CYS A 83 -11.56 0.09 -1.52
N PHE A 84 -10.92 0.15 -2.68
CA PHE A 84 -11.59 0.19 -3.97
C PHE A 84 -12.46 -1.06 -4.20
N LEU A 85 -11.98 -2.24 -3.80
CA LEU A 85 -12.71 -3.49 -3.98
C LEU A 85 -14.01 -3.55 -3.18
N GLN A 86 -14.16 -2.74 -2.12
CA GLN A 86 -15.45 -2.57 -1.43
C GLN A 86 -16.46 -1.73 -2.21
N LEU A 87 -15.97 -0.86 -3.10
CA LEU A 87 -16.78 0.12 -3.84
C LEU A 87 -17.01 -0.27 -5.30
N CYS A 88 -16.17 -1.15 -5.85
CA CYS A 88 -16.22 -1.56 -7.25
C CYS A 88 -17.47 -2.40 -7.58
N THR A 89 -17.72 -2.62 -8.86
CA THR A 89 -18.78 -3.51 -9.33
C THR A 89 -18.51 -4.97 -8.98
N ASP A 90 -19.54 -5.81 -8.91
CA ASP A 90 -19.36 -7.25 -8.68
C ASP A 90 -18.49 -7.91 -9.76
N ALA A 91 -18.57 -7.43 -11.00
CA ALA A 91 -17.73 -7.89 -12.10
C ALA A 91 -16.25 -7.59 -11.85
N GLU A 92 -15.90 -6.36 -11.44
CA GLU A 92 -14.52 -6.00 -11.10
C GLU A 92 -13.99 -6.77 -9.89
N PHE A 93 -14.84 -7.00 -8.88
CA PHE A 93 -14.49 -7.82 -7.74
C PHE A 93 -14.23 -9.28 -8.15
N SER A 94 -15.09 -9.85 -8.99
CA SER A 94 -14.89 -11.20 -9.54
C SER A 94 -13.62 -11.29 -10.40
N ASP A 95 -13.31 -10.27 -11.21
CA ASP A 95 -12.06 -10.20 -11.99
C ASP A 95 -10.83 -10.24 -11.08
N TYR A 96 -10.88 -9.58 -9.92
CA TYR A 96 -9.80 -9.61 -8.93
C TYR A 96 -9.57 -11.02 -8.35
N LEU A 97 -10.64 -11.73 -8.00
CA LEU A 97 -10.56 -13.11 -7.50
C LEU A 97 -10.07 -14.08 -8.58
N ASP A 98 -10.63 -14.00 -9.79
CA ASP A 98 -10.22 -14.81 -10.94
C ASP A 98 -8.75 -14.57 -11.28
N TYR A 99 -8.25 -13.34 -11.14
CA TYR A 99 -6.85 -13.05 -11.41
C TYR A 99 -5.92 -13.82 -10.46
N SER A 100 -6.34 -14.01 -9.20
CA SER A 100 -5.61 -14.82 -8.23
C SER A 100 -5.57 -16.30 -8.63
N LEU A 101 -6.70 -16.84 -9.13
CA LEU A 101 -6.75 -18.20 -9.68
C LEU A 101 -5.87 -18.35 -10.93
N ASN A 102 -5.88 -17.36 -11.84
CA ASN A 102 -4.97 -17.32 -12.98
C ASN A 102 -3.50 -17.39 -12.54
N LYS A 103 -3.11 -16.61 -11.52
CA LYS A 103 -1.74 -16.64 -10.99
C LYS A 103 -1.40 -17.97 -10.32
N ALA A 104 -2.32 -18.54 -9.54
CA ALA A 104 -2.14 -19.84 -8.92
C ALA A 104 -1.90 -20.92 -9.99
N GLY A 105 -2.77 -21.01 -11.00
CA GLY A 105 -2.65 -21.98 -12.08
C GLY A 105 -1.38 -21.81 -12.92
N ARG A 106 -1.02 -20.58 -13.29
CA ARG A 106 0.22 -20.31 -14.05
C ARG A 106 1.49 -20.59 -13.26
N SER A 107 1.46 -20.47 -11.93
CA SER A 107 2.64 -20.77 -11.11
C SER A 107 3.03 -22.26 -11.14
N LEU A 108 2.09 -23.14 -11.50
CA LEU A 108 2.31 -24.58 -11.65
C LEU A 108 3.08 -24.94 -12.92
N ASP A 109 3.04 -24.10 -13.96
CA ASP A 109 3.85 -24.27 -15.17
C ASP A 109 4.18 -22.92 -15.79
N GLN A 110 5.39 -22.46 -15.51
CA GLN A 110 5.89 -21.16 -15.97
C GLN A 110 7.23 -21.32 -16.66
N SER A 111 7.45 -20.51 -17.69
CA SER A 111 8.70 -20.49 -18.43
C SER A 111 9.12 -19.08 -18.82
N ILE A 112 10.43 -18.92 -18.98
CA ILE A 112 11.05 -17.72 -19.55
C ILE A 112 11.51 -18.07 -20.94
N GLU A 113 11.00 -17.35 -21.94
CA GLU A 113 11.39 -17.49 -23.33
C GLU A 113 12.20 -16.29 -23.80
N VAL A 114 13.29 -16.54 -24.54
CA VAL A 114 14.09 -15.52 -25.20
C VAL A 114 14.33 -15.93 -26.64
N ASN A 115 13.95 -15.08 -27.59
CA ASN A 115 14.03 -15.33 -29.03
C ASN A 115 13.34 -16.66 -29.42
N GLY A 116 12.14 -16.91 -28.88
CA GLY A 116 11.33 -18.10 -29.15
C GLY A 116 11.91 -19.41 -28.59
N LYS A 117 12.91 -19.34 -27.70
CA LYS A 117 13.49 -20.51 -27.03
C LYS A 117 13.28 -20.40 -25.53
N VAL A 118 12.74 -21.46 -24.93
CA VAL A 118 12.67 -21.61 -23.48
C VAL A 118 14.09 -21.59 -22.90
N LYS A 119 14.32 -20.70 -21.94
CA LYS A 119 15.58 -20.54 -21.21
C LYS A 119 15.52 -21.10 -19.80
N ALA A 120 14.36 -21.02 -19.18
CA ALA A 120 14.07 -21.62 -17.88
C ALA A 120 12.61 -22.04 -17.85
N ARG A 121 12.31 -23.16 -17.20
CA ARG A 121 10.94 -23.64 -16.96
C ARG A 121 10.86 -24.27 -15.58
N ILE A 122 9.79 -23.96 -14.85
CA ILE A 122 9.41 -24.60 -13.61
C ILE A 122 8.02 -25.16 -13.85
N ALA A 123 7.88 -26.48 -13.75
CA ALA A 123 6.62 -27.17 -13.99
C ALA A 123 6.38 -28.28 -12.96
N LEU A 124 5.22 -28.22 -12.30
CA LEU A 124 4.73 -29.31 -11.45
C LEU A 124 4.50 -30.53 -12.33
N ASN A 125 4.99 -31.69 -11.90
CA ASN A 125 4.86 -32.96 -12.64
C ASN A 125 5.27 -32.85 -14.13
N GLY A 126 6.25 -31.99 -14.46
CA GLY A 126 6.68 -31.78 -15.84
C GLY A 126 5.66 -31.06 -16.74
N GLY A 127 4.60 -30.50 -16.17
CA GLY A 127 3.49 -29.85 -16.88
C GLY A 127 2.29 -30.77 -17.12
N ASP A 128 2.33 -32.01 -16.62
CA ASP A 128 1.24 -32.98 -16.74
C ASP A 128 0.39 -32.99 -15.47
N PHE A 129 -0.66 -32.17 -15.47
CA PHE A 129 -1.64 -32.08 -14.40
C PHE A 129 -2.97 -31.52 -14.92
N ASP A 130 -4.06 -31.97 -14.31
CA ASP A 130 -5.38 -31.41 -14.56
C ASP A 130 -5.63 -30.22 -13.63
N LEU A 131 -6.01 -29.10 -14.24
CA LEU A 131 -6.46 -27.92 -13.50
C LEU A 131 -7.97 -28.02 -13.23
N PRO A 132 -8.45 -27.64 -12.04
CA PRO A 132 -9.87 -27.38 -11.81
C PRO A 132 -10.46 -26.42 -12.85
N ASP A 133 -11.75 -26.61 -13.17
CA ASP A 133 -12.46 -25.86 -14.22
C ASP A 133 -12.38 -24.33 -14.01
N GLU A 134 -12.58 -23.88 -12.77
CA GLU A 134 -12.49 -22.47 -12.37
C GLU A 134 -11.11 -21.85 -12.69
N ILE A 135 -10.02 -22.60 -12.47
CA ILE A 135 -8.67 -22.13 -12.77
C ILE A 135 -8.44 -22.07 -14.28
N ARG A 136 -8.93 -23.05 -15.05
CA ARG A 136 -8.81 -23.03 -16.52
C ARG A 136 -9.57 -21.84 -17.12
N VAL A 137 -10.78 -21.57 -16.63
CA VAL A 137 -11.60 -20.41 -17.05
C VAL A 137 -10.88 -19.10 -16.72
N ALA A 138 -10.34 -18.97 -15.51
CA ALA A 138 -9.57 -17.80 -15.10
C ALA A 138 -8.32 -17.57 -15.97
N ILE A 139 -7.54 -18.63 -16.27
CA ILE A 139 -6.39 -18.53 -17.17
C ILE A 139 -6.82 -18.05 -18.56
N ALA A 140 -7.89 -18.61 -19.12
CA ALA A 140 -8.40 -18.22 -20.43
C ALA A 140 -8.82 -16.74 -20.46
N LYS A 141 -9.54 -16.28 -19.43
CA LYS A 141 -9.95 -14.88 -19.25
C LYS A 141 -8.76 -13.90 -19.27
N PHE A 142 -7.68 -14.27 -18.59
CA PHE A 142 -6.44 -13.48 -18.51
C PHE A 142 -5.38 -13.89 -19.54
N THR A 143 -5.78 -14.50 -20.66
CA THR A 143 -4.92 -14.74 -21.82
C THR A 143 -5.33 -13.82 -22.96
N SER A 144 -4.35 -13.18 -23.62
CA SER A 144 -4.57 -12.41 -24.85
C SER A 144 -4.73 -13.32 -26.06
N GLU A 145 -5.26 -12.79 -27.16
CA GLU A 145 -5.38 -13.52 -28.44
C GLU A 145 -4.04 -14.08 -28.94
N ARG A 146 -2.93 -13.46 -28.54
CA ARG A 146 -1.56 -13.91 -28.88
C ARG A 146 -1.00 -14.93 -27.89
N GLY A 147 -1.82 -15.49 -27.01
CA GLY A 147 -1.42 -16.47 -26.00
C GLY A 147 -0.64 -15.90 -24.81
N ARG A 148 -0.39 -14.59 -24.77
CA ARG A 148 0.34 -13.93 -23.67
C ARG A 148 -0.58 -13.63 -22.50
N GLU A 149 -0.06 -13.78 -21.29
CA GLU A 149 -0.77 -13.38 -20.07
C GLU A 149 -1.09 -11.88 -20.07
N LYS A 150 -2.31 -11.53 -19.66
CA LYS A 150 -2.68 -10.17 -19.25
C LYS A 150 -2.18 -9.97 -17.81
N THR A 151 -1.21 -9.09 -17.61
CA THR A 151 -0.49 -8.93 -16.33
C THR A 151 -1.17 -8.00 -15.33
N ARG A 152 -2.44 -7.66 -15.56
CA ARG A 152 -3.24 -6.77 -14.72
C ARG A 152 -4.65 -7.32 -14.62
N TRP A 153 -5.23 -7.24 -13.42
CA TRP A 153 -6.63 -7.61 -13.15
C TRP A 153 -7.60 -6.48 -13.47
N THR A 154 -7.13 -5.23 -13.50
CA THR A 154 -7.91 -4.04 -13.87
C THR A 154 -7.10 -3.10 -14.75
N ASN A 155 -7.81 -2.33 -15.58
CA ASN A 155 -7.24 -1.22 -16.34
C ASN A 155 -7.35 0.12 -15.59
N ILE A 156 -8.07 0.17 -14.47
CA ILE A 156 -8.21 1.38 -13.65
C ILE A 156 -6.90 1.59 -12.88
N SER A 157 -6.32 2.78 -13.03
CA SER A 157 -5.08 3.16 -12.39
C SER A 157 -5.24 3.35 -10.88
N VAL A 158 -4.13 3.36 -10.12
CA VAL A 158 -4.17 3.65 -8.68
C VAL A 158 -4.79 5.02 -8.39
N PRO A 159 -4.41 6.11 -9.09
CA PRO A 159 -5.03 7.42 -8.83
C PRO A 159 -6.54 7.44 -9.10
N GLU A 160 -7.02 6.72 -10.13
CA GLU A 160 -8.47 6.62 -10.42
C GLU A 160 -9.20 5.83 -9.33
N ARG A 161 -8.60 4.74 -8.81
CA ARG A 161 -9.15 4.00 -7.66
C ARG A 161 -9.18 4.86 -6.40
N ALA A 162 -8.12 5.63 -6.14
CA ALA A 162 -8.07 6.59 -5.04
C ALA A 162 -9.16 7.69 -5.18
N ALA A 163 -9.43 8.16 -6.40
CA ALA A 163 -10.48 9.14 -6.67
C ALA A 163 -11.88 8.62 -6.28
N LEU A 164 -12.18 7.34 -6.54
CA LEU A 164 -13.45 6.73 -6.14
C LEU A 164 -13.60 6.63 -4.62
N ILE A 165 -12.51 6.30 -3.93
CA ILE A 165 -12.49 6.24 -2.46
C ILE A 165 -12.69 7.65 -1.87
N GLU A 166 -12.00 8.65 -2.42
CA GLU A 166 -12.16 10.02 -1.95
C GLU A 166 -13.54 10.60 -2.27
N ALA A 167 -14.16 10.25 -3.41
CA ALA A 167 -15.53 10.64 -3.70
C ALA A 167 -16.52 10.08 -2.65
N LYS A 168 -16.24 8.91 -2.06
CA LYS A 168 -17.05 8.32 -0.98
C LYS A 168 -16.80 8.98 0.38
N LEU A 169 -15.56 9.35 0.70
CA LEU A 169 -15.15 9.83 2.02
C LEU A 169 -15.01 11.36 2.14
N GLY A 170 -15.03 12.08 1.02
CA GLY A 170 -14.82 13.53 0.92
C GLY A 170 -13.36 13.96 0.96
N SER A 171 -12.56 13.50 1.93
CA SER A 171 -11.13 13.80 2.00
C SER A 171 -10.32 12.64 2.55
N THR A 172 -9.24 12.29 1.86
CA THR A 172 -8.37 11.15 2.21
C THR A 172 -6.89 11.54 2.18
N GLY A 173 -6.05 10.70 2.79
CA GLY A 173 -4.59 10.84 2.70
C GLY A 173 -3.97 10.27 1.41
N LEU A 174 -4.76 9.64 0.54
CA LEU A 174 -4.25 8.81 -0.55
C LEU A 174 -3.54 9.60 -1.64
N PHE A 175 -4.07 10.74 -2.09
CA PHE A 175 -3.42 11.53 -3.14
C PHE A 175 -2.09 12.13 -2.69
N MET A 176 -2.01 12.59 -1.44
CA MET A 176 -0.73 13.04 -0.88
C MET A 176 0.27 11.89 -0.77
N SER A 177 -0.21 10.70 -0.39
CA SER A 177 0.63 9.49 -0.32
C SER A 177 1.13 9.08 -1.71
N LEU A 178 0.27 9.12 -2.73
CA LEU A 178 0.65 8.89 -4.12
C LEU A 178 1.72 9.90 -4.57
N LEU A 179 1.50 11.19 -4.32
CA LEU A 179 2.43 12.25 -4.72
C LEU A 179 3.80 12.11 -4.03
N ALA A 180 3.81 11.84 -2.72
CA ALA A 180 5.03 11.83 -1.93
C ALA A 180 5.86 10.54 -2.07
N ILE A 181 5.22 9.40 -2.36
CA ILE A 181 5.86 8.09 -2.33
C ILE A 181 6.07 7.48 -3.71
N TYR A 182 5.08 7.54 -4.62
CA TYR A 182 5.03 6.62 -5.76
C TYR A 182 6.21 6.77 -6.73
N ALA A 183 6.53 8.00 -7.12
CA ALA A 183 7.59 8.25 -8.11
C ALA A 183 8.94 7.76 -7.58
N ASN A 184 9.31 8.19 -6.38
CA ASN A 184 10.58 7.82 -5.73
C ASN A 184 10.68 6.30 -5.51
N ALA A 185 9.61 5.68 -5.01
CA ALA A 185 9.57 4.24 -4.81
C ALA A 185 9.67 3.46 -6.13
N SER A 186 9.11 3.98 -7.22
CA SER A 186 9.24 3.35 -8.54
C SER A 186 10.67 3.37 -9.07
N GLU A 187 11.34 4.51 -8.91
CA GLU A 187 12.73 4.64 -9.30
C GLU A 187 13.65 3.75 -8.44
N ALA A 188 13.38 3.66 -7.14
CA ALA A 188 14.07 2.74 -6.23
C ALA A 188 13.92 1.28 -6.68
N LEU A 189 12.70 0.85 -7.01
CA LEU A 189 12.41 -0.51 -7.46
C LEU A 189 13.04 -0.84 -8.82
N HIS A 190 13.08 0.15 -9.72
CA HIS A 190 13.75 0.01 -11.03
C HIS A 190 15.28 0.06 -10.93
N GLY A 191 15.84 0.41 -9.76
CA GLY A 191 17.29 0.47 -9.56
C GLY A 191 17.97 1.57 -10.36
N THR A 192 17.29 2.69 -10.62
CA THR A 192 17.91 3.83 -11.30
C THR A 192 18.89 4.55 -10.38
N ILE A 193 19.84 5.30 -10.94
CA ILE A 193 20.78 6.10 -10.13
C ILE A 193 19.99 7.08 -9.24
N TYR A 194 18.93 7.71 -9.77
CA TYR A 194 18.03 8.54 -8.98
C TYR A 194 17.41 7.75 -7.82
N GLY A 195 16.82 6.58 -8.12
CA GLY A 195 16.23 5.68 -7.14
C GLY A 195 17.20 5.26 -6.04
N ALA A 196 18.49 5.13 -6.35
CA ALA A 196 19.51 4.73 -5.39
C ALA A 196 19.92 5.84 -4.41
N VAL A 197 19.70 7.13 -4.71
CA VAL A 197 20.24 8.24 -3.89
C VAL A 197 19.25 9.34 -3.50
N PHE A 198 18.01 9.34 -3.99
CA PHE A 198 17.06 10.42 -3.67
C PHE A 198 16.84 10.61 -2.15
N HIS A 199 16.82 9.50 -1.39
CA HIS A 199 16.64 9.47 0.06
C HIS A 199 17.82 10.04 0.86
N LEU A 200 18.91 10.40 0.18
CA LEU A 200 20.07 11.11 0.72
C LEU A 200 20.03 12.61 0.36
N GLY A 201 18.96 13.08 -0.29
CA GLY A 201 18.79 14.46 -0.69
C GLY A 201 19.64 14.88 -1.89
N ALA A 202 20.23 13.93 -2.63
CA ALA A 202 21.20 14.20 -3.68
C ALA A 202 20.67 15.08 -4.83
N TYR A 203 19.35 15.08 -5.05
CA TYR A 203 18.68 15.84 -6.11
C TYR A 203 17.75 16.93 -5.56
N GLU A 204 17.85 17.25 -4.27
CA GLU A 204 17.10 18.37 -3.69
C GLU A 204 17.58 19.71 -4.26
N ALA A 205 16.72 20.73 -4.25
CA ALA A 205 17.11 22.07 -4.70
C ALA A 205 18.28 22.65 -3.89
N LYS A 206 18.41 22.22 -2.63
CA LYS A 206 19.56 22.46 -1.76
C LYS A 206 20.00 21.13 -1.16
N PRO A 207 20.89 20.39 -1.82
CA PRO A 207 21.36 19.11 -1.31
C PRO A 207 22.02 19.26 0.07
N PRO A 208 21.91 18.25 0.95
CA PRO A 208 22.68 18.20 2.18
C PRO A 208 24.18 18.36 1.91
N HIS A 209 24.86 19.17 2.70
CA HIS A 209 26.28 19.53 2.53
C HIS A 209 27.11 19.32 3.80
N ASP A 210 26.46 18.96 4.90
CA ASP A 210 27.04 18.62 6.19
C ASP A 210 26.16 17.59 6.90
N GLN A 211 26.61 17.11 8.06
CA GLN A 211 25.87 16.10 8.82
C GLN A 211 24.52 16.62 9.33
N GLU A 212 24.45 17.89 9.74
CA GLU A 212 23.22 18.49 10.28
C GLU A 212 22.11 18.58 9.20
N SER A 213 22.45 19.05 8.00
CA SER A 213 21.51 19.10 6.87
C SER A 213 21.12 17.71 6.38
N LEU A 214 22.02 16.73 6.48
CA LEU A 214 21.73 15.33 6.17
C LEU A 214 20.75 14.72 7.18
N ASP A 215 20.96 14.97 8.48
CA ASP A 215 20.08 14.52 9.56
C ASP A 215 18.69 15.17 9.42
N CYS A 216 18.62 16.46 9.09
CA CYS A 216 17.37 17.14 8.80
C CYS A 216 16.60 16.48 7.65
N HIS A 217 17.28 16.18 6.54
CA HIS A 217 16.67 15.50 5.39
C HIS A 217 16.23 14.08 5.74
N PHE A 218 17.05 13.35 6.50
CA PHE A 218 16.73 12.02 6.98
C PHE A 218 15.46 12.02 7.84
N HIS A 219 15.34 12.92 8.82
CA HIS A 219 14.16 13.03 9.66
C HIS A 219 12.91 13.46 8.87
N GLN A 220 13.05 14.38 7.91
CA GLN A 220 11.96 14.73 7.01
C GLN A 220 11.48 13.53 6.18
N THR A 221 12.42 12.70 5.73
CA THR A 221 12.14 11.46 4.99
C THR A 221 11.38 10.46 5.86
N LEU A 222 11.83 10.24 7.09
CA LEU A 222 11.14 9.37 8.06
C LEU A 222 9.72 9.87 8.33
N SER A 223 9.57 11.15 8.63
CA SER A 223 8.28 11.79 8.87
C SER A 223 7.32 11.61 7.70
N THR A 224 7.82 11.77 6.47
CA THR A 224 7.02 11.57 5.26
C THR A 224 6.53 10.12 5.16
N LEU A 225 7.43 9.14 5.34
CA LEU A 225 7.07 7.72 5.27
C LEU A 225 6.03 7.34 6.33
N TYR A 226 6.23 7.77 7.57
CA TYR A 226 5.30 7.47 8.67
C TYR A 226 3.94 8.14 8.49
N LEU A 227 3.91 9.42 8.11
CA LEU A 227 2.67 10.15 7.90
C LEU A 227 1.86 9.56 6.75
N MET A 228 2.49 9.27 5.60
CA MET A 228 1.78 8.74 4.43
C MET A 228 1.28 7.30 4.66
N ALA A 229 2.08 6.46 5.33
CA ALA A 229 1.66 5.12 5.71
C ALA A 229 0.47 5.16 6.67
N GLY A 230 0.57 5.92 7.76
CA GLY A 230 -0.50 6.02 8.75
C GLY A 230 -1.77 6.68 8.20
N ALA A 231 -1.66 7.72 7.38
CA ALA A 231 -2.80 8.38 6.75
C ALA A 231 -3.51 7.49 5.71
N SER A 232 -2.77 6.61 5.04
CA SER A 232 -3.37 5.58 4.18
C SER A 232 -4.21 4.61 5.01
N ILE A 233 -3.71 4.18 6.18
CA ILE A 233 -4.45 3.31 7.10
C ILE A 233 -5.68 4.03 7.70
N ASP A 234 -5.60 5.32 8.04
CA ASP A 234 -6.77 6.14 8.43
C ASP A 234 -7.86 6.13 7.35
N THR A 235 -7.46 6.18 6.08
CA THR A 235 -8.40 6.09 4.96
C THR A 235 -9.11 4.73 4.91
N LEU A 236 -8.38 3.64 5.19
CA LEU A 236 -8.95 2.30 5.28
C LEU A 236 -10.03 2.22 6.36
N PHE A 237 -9.72 2.67 7.59
CA PHE A 237 -10.70 2.65 8.67
C PHE A 237 -11.88 3.57 8.40
N GLY A 238 -11.63 4.76 7.85
CA GLY A 238 -12.68 5.70 7.44
C GLY A 238 -13.64 5.07 6.42
N LEU A 239 -13.13 4.30 5.47
CA LEU A 239 -13.98 3.58 4.52
C LEU A 239 -14.83 2.51 5.21
N LEU A 240 -14.21 1.65 6.02
CA LEU A 240 -14.91 0.58 6.72
C LEU A 240 -16.06 1.11 7.59
N ALA A 241 -15.82 2.21 8.33
CA ALA A 241 -16.86 2.90 9.09
C ALA A 241 -17.99 3.43 8.18
N SER A 242 -17.64 4.04 7.04
CA SER A 242 -18.64 4.56 6.07
C SER A 242 -19.52 3.49 5.41
N LEU A 243 -19.13 2.21 5.51
CA LEU A 243 -19.89 1.06 5.04
C LEU A 243 -20.82 0.48 6.12
N GLY A 244 -20.93 1.14 7.28
CA GLY A 244 -21.84 0.76 8.36
C GLY A 244 -21.33 -0.39 9.22
N ASN A 245 -20.01 -0.62 9.29
CA ASN A 245 -19.43 -1.59 10.20
C ASN A 245 -19.27 -0.96 11.60
N GLU A 246 -20.33 -0.97 12.40
CA GLU A 246 -20.37 -0.36 13.75
C GLU A 246 -19.23 -0.83 14.65
N SER A 247 -18.73 -2.05 14.45
CA SER A 247 -17.61 -2.60 15.23
C SER A 247 -16.26 -1.94 14.89
N ILE A 248 -16.16 -1.27 13.74
CA ILE A 248 -14.96 -0.56 13.27
C ILE A 248 -15.05 0.96 13.53
N ASP A 249 -16.23 1.51 13.84
CA ASP A 249 -16.41 2.95 14.06
C ASP A 249 -15.50 3.50 15.16
N ALA A 250 -15.32 2.75 16.25
CA ALA A 250 -14.41 3.11 17.33
C ALA A 250 -12.95 3.15 16.86
N ALA A 251 -12.51 2.18 16.06
CA ALA A 251 -11.17 2.14 15.47
C ALA A 251 -10.96 3.28 14.48
N ALA A 252 -11.95 3.59 13.64
CA ALA A 252 -11.91 4.72 12.72
C ALA A 252 -11.84 6.07 13.44
N HIS A 253 -12.62 6.24 14.50
CA HIS A 253 -12.56 7.46 15.31
C HIS A 253 -11.21 7.63 15.99
N THR A 254 -10.67 6.54 16.55
CA THR A 254 -9.35 6.53 17.20
C THR A 254 -8.25 6.86 16.19
N SER A 255 -8.25 6.18 15.04
CA SER A 255 -7.33 6.44 13.92
C SER A 255 -7.33 7.91 13.51
N LYS A 256 -8.52 8.49 13.33
CA LYS A 256 -8.69 9.89 12.93
C LYS A 256 -8.17 10.87 13.97
N ASN A 257 -8.40 10.58 15.25
CA ASN A 257 -7.94 11.42 16.34
C ASN A 257 -6.42 11.36 16.47
N SER A 258 -5.81 10.17 16.40
CA SER A 258 -4.36 10.02 16.40
C SER A 258 -3.70 10.75 15.23
N PHE A 259 -4.31 10.74 14.04
CA PHE A 259 -3.84 11.54 12.90
C PHE A 259 -3.87 13.04 13.21
N LYS A 260 -4.99 13.55 13.74
CA LYS A 260 -5.13 14.97 14.09
C LYS A 260 -4.14 15.40 15.16
N GLU A 261 -3.98 14.60 16.21
CA GLU A 261 -3.04 14.85 17.31
C GLU A 261 -1.60 14.93 16.78
N ALA A 262 -1.19 13.96 15.95
CA ALA A 262 0.13 13.95 15.35
C ALA A 262 0.34 15.14 14.40
N ALA A 263 -0.66 15.50 13.58
CA ALA A 263 -0.60 16.64 12.69
C ALA A 263 -0.48 17.98 13.45
N ILE A 264 -1.17 18.13 14.58
CA ILE A 264 -1.06 19.31 15.45
C ILE A 264 0.30 19.34 16.14
N ALA A 265 0.72 18.23 16.74
CA ALA A 265 1.97 18.13 17.50
C ALA A 265 3.21 18.38 16.62
N THR A 266 3.15 18.02 15.35
CA THR A 266 4.23 18.29 14.38
C THR A 266 4.14 19.66 13.71
N GLY A 267 3.08 20.42 13.97
CA GLY A 267 2.83 21.73 13.36
C GLY A 267 2.44 21.67 11.88
N LEU A 268 1.88 20.54 11.42
CA LEU A 268 1.26 20.38 10.10
C LEU A 268 -0.19 20.90 10.07
N ALA A 269 -0.86 20.92 11.22
CA ALA A 269 -2.19 21.47 11.39
C ALA A 269 -2.22 22.45 12.57
N VAL A 270 -3.17 23.38 12.56
CA VAL A 270 -3.42 24.33 13.65
C VAL A 270 -4.73 23.94 14.33
N VAL A 271 -4.77 24.01 15.66
CA VAL A 271 -6.02 23.87 16.42
C VAL A 271 -6.93 25.03 15.99
N LYS A 272 -8.09 24.72 15.41
CA LYS A 272 -9.13 25.73 15.26
C LYS A 272 -9.68 26.02 16.65
N GLU A 273 -9.35 27.19 17.20
CA GLU A 273 -10.12 27.75 18.30
C GLU A 273 -11.53 28.03 17.78
N ASN A 274 -12.53 27.37 18.38
CA ASN A 274 -13.94 27.63 18.10
C ASN A 274 -14.40 28.89 18.82
#